data_AF-A0A150WK45-F1
#
_entry.id   AF-A0A150WK45-F1
#
_cell.length_a   1.000
_cell.length_b   1.000
_cell.length_c   1.000
_cell.angle_alpha   90.00
_cell.angle_beta   90.00
_cell.angle_gamma   90.00
#
_symmetry.space_group_name_H-M   'P 1'
#
loop_
_entity.id
_entity.type
_entity.pdbx_description
1 polymer ?
#
loop_
_entity_poly.entity_id
_entity_poly.type
_entity_poly.pdbx_seq_one_letter_code
_entity_poly.pdbx_strand_id
1 'polypeptide(L)'
;MKWFFVLSFVLTTSVASLSAAAPSFSGELSLFQESLHITLAKGQCPRYQLVPKNSIVALHMRKLASGDFVEGSGQLDDDHCKAFVESIEYVGLRKLLGYWYSETAGIITVRDFSSLSFYPMNKTSDLKDDALSRTGDPITYRYSVTPSEGKEWVVFLSNAQGTSFATLMFSSKFVTMKIYDSETGSLNQTLRLSKWGDLKR
;
A
#
# COMPACT_ATOMS: atom_id res chain seq x y z
N MET A 1 68.63 -27.67 -21.32
CA MET A 1 68.92 -27.02 -20.02
C MET A 1 67.98 -25.83 -19.87
N LYS A 2 67.04 -25.92 -18.90
CA LYS A 2 66.17 -24.86 -18.30
C LYS A 2 65.32 -24.00 -19.27
N TRP A 3 64.06 -24.33 -19.59
CA TRP A 3 62.82 -24.10 -18.80
C TRP A 3 62.80 -22.79 -18.01
N PHE A 4 62.08 -21.78 -18.53
CA PHE A 4 61.51 -20.67 -17.76
C PHE A 4 60.08 -20.42 -18.23
N PHE A 5 59.14 -21.05 -17.51
CA PHE A 5 57.72 -20.74 -17.52
C PHE A 5 57.56 -19.41 -16.75
N VAL A 6 57.27 -18.30 -17.44
CA VAL A 6 56.89 -17.04 -16.80
C VAL A 6 55.37 -17.05 -16.66
N LEU A 7 54.90 -17.56 -15.53
CA LEU A 7 53.50 -17.53 -15.13
C LEU A 7 53.19 -16.13 -14.56
N SER A 8 52.80 -15.20 -15.44
CA SER A 8 52.25 -13.90 -15.02
C SER A 8 50.87 -14.12 -14.40
N PHE A 9 50.84 -14.20 -13.08
CA PHE A 9 49.62 -14.25 -12.27
C PHE A 9 48.99 -12.84 -12.29
N VAL A 10 48.02 -12.62 -13.18
CA VAL A 10 47.21 -11.39 -13.21
C VAL A 10 46.30 -11.43 -11.99
N LEU A 11 46.68 -10.72 -10.93
CA LEU A 11 45.90 -10.52 -9.73
C LEU A 11 44.73 -9.59 -10.06
N THR A 12 43.61 -10.14 -10.54
CA THR A 12 42.37 -9.37 -10.69
C THR A 12 41.82 -9.08 -9.29
N THR A 13 42.12 -7.88 -8.78
CA THR A 13 41.47 -7.34 -7.59
C THR A 13 40.00 -7.07 -7.92
N SER A 14 39.16 -8.05 -7.63
CA SER A 14 37.71 -7.89 -7.60
C SER A 14 37.37 -6.86 -6.54
N VAL A 15 37.17 -5.60 -6.94
CA VAL A 15 36.63 -4.58 -6.05
C VAL A 15 35.16 -4.98 -5.84
N ALA A 16 34.90 -5.71 -4.77
CA ALA A 16 33.55 -6.02 -4.35
C ALA A 16 32.89 -4.69 -3.94
N SER A 17 32.12 -4.09 -4.84
CA SER A 17 31.26 -2.98 -4.52
C SER A 17 30.31 -3.43 -3.42
N LEU A 18 30.57 -3.00 -2.19
CA LEU A 18 29.66 -3.16 -1.07
C LEU A 18 28.44 -2.29 -1.38
N SER A 19 27.41 -2.88 -2.00
CA SER A 19 26.12 -2.25 -2.14
C SER A 19 25.54 -2.06 -0.74
N ALA A 20 25.67 -0.86 -0.19
CA ALA A 20 24.95 -0.47 1.02
C ALA A 20 23.46 -0.40 0.67
N ALA A 21 22.63 -1.21 1.34
CA ALA A 21 21.20 -1.09 1.23
C ALA A 21 20.77 0.30 1.73
N ALA A 22 19.91 0.98 0.97
CA ALA A 22 19.35 2.25 1.41
C ALA A 22 18.57 2.04 2.72
N PRO A 23 18.76 2.91 3.74
CA PRO A 23 18.02 2.77 4.98
C PRO A 23 16.51 2.86 4.72
N SER A 24 15.76 2.02 5.43
CA SER A 24 14.31 2.08 5.42
C SER A 24 13.81 3.18 6.35
N PHE A 25 12.66 3.76 6.01
CA PHE A 25 11.94 4.72 6.81
C PHE A 25 10.47 4.39 6.82
N SER A 26 9.78 4.73 7.91
CA SER A 26 8.34 4.61 8.01
C SER A 26 7.74 5.66 8.94
N GLY A 27 6.49 6.05 8.67
CA GLY A 27 5.84 7.11 9.43
C GLY A 27 4.58 7.66 8.78
N GLU A 28 3.88 8.49 9.55
CA GLU A 28 2.70 9.22 9.09
C GLU A 28 3.11 10.48 8.32
N LEU A 29 2.35 10.77 7.26
CA LEU A 29 2.53 11.92 6.40
C LEU A 29 1.78 13.14 6.94
N SER A 30 2.39 14.30 6.81
CA SER A 30 1.75 15.59 7.06
C SER A 30 2.01 16.56 5.90
N LEU A 31 1.05 17.45 5.63
CA LEU A 31 1.25 18.55 4.70
C LEU A 31 1.75 19.78 5.45
N PHE A 32 2.86 20.36 4.97
CA PHE A 32 3.38 21.62 5.48
C PHE A 32 3.89 22.45 4.30
N GLN A 33 3.37 23.67 4.15
CA GLN A 33 3.71 24.58 3.05
C GLN A 33 3.64 23.88 1.67
N GLU A 34 2.52 23.20 1.40
CA GLU A 34 2.25 22.48 0.14
C GLU A 34 3.19 21.29 -0.17
N SER A 35 4.09 20.93 0.76
CA SER A 35 4.97 19.77 0.60
C SER A 35 4.69 18.68 1.62
N LEU A 36 4.85 17.43 1.17
CA LEU A 36 4.67 16.24 1.99
C LEU A 36 5.87 16.06 2.91
N HIS A 37 5.59 15.87 4.18
CA HIS A 37 6.56 15.60 5.22
C HIS A 37 6.24 14.28 5.92
N ILE A 38 7.25 13.63 6.48
CA ILE A 38 7.11 12.42 7.29
C ILE A 38 7.66 12.66 8.69
N THR A 39 6.98 12.10 9.70
CA THR A 39 7.51 12.02 11.06
C THR A 39 8.07 10.63 11.28
N LEU A 40 9.37 10.53 11.52
CA LEU A 40 10.05 9.26 11.77
C LEU A 40 10.05 8.95 13.27
N ALA A 41 9.92 7.67 13.63
CA ALA A 41 10.03 7.23 15.02
C ALA A 41 11.44 7.50 15.61
N LYS A 42 12.46 7.52 14.75
CA LYS A 42 13.85 7.82 15.09
C LYS A 42 14.40 8.76 14.03
N GLY A 43 14.83 9.96 14.43
CA GLY A 43 15.40 10.98 13.55
C GLY A 43 15.79 12.21 14.36
N GLN A 44 16.69 13.02 13.82
CA GLN A 44 17.12 14.27 14.46
C GLN A 44 16.12 15.39 14.21
N CYS A 45 15.49 15.38 13.04
CA CYS A 45 14.47 16.35 12.68
C CYS A 45 13.09 15.95 13.23
N PRO A 46 12.28 16.93 13.67
CA PRO A 46 10.89 16.66 14.05
C PRO A 46 10.04 16.16 12.89
N ARG A 47 10.42 16.52 11.65
CA ARG A 47 9.79 16.07 10.40
C ARG A 47 10.78 16.22 9.26
N TYR A 48 10.70 15.32 8.29
CA TYR A 48 11.52 15.36 7.07
C TYR A 48 10.65 15.68 5.87
N GLN A 49 11.07 16.63 5.04
CA GLN A 49 10.44 16.87 3.74
C GLN A 49 10.74 15.68 2.81
N LEU A 50 9.70 15.07 2.24
CA LEU A 50 9.88 13.98 1.28
C LEU A 50 10.23 14.55 -0.09
N VAL A 51 11.36 14.09 -0.65
CA VAL A 51 11.85 14.51 -1.97
C VAL A 51 12.03 13.26 -2.84
N PRO A 52 11.32 13.12 -3.97
CA PRO A 52 11.47 11.94 -4.83
C PRO A 52 12.82 11.93 -5.55
N LYS A 53 13.56 10.81 -5.53
CA LYS A 53 14.79 10.66 -6.33
C LYS A 53 14.56 10.41 -7.82
N ASN A 54 13.35 9.99 -8.21
CA ASN A 54 13.02 9.71 -9.61
C ASN A 54 11.53 10.02 -9.93
N SER A 55 11.19 9.99 -11.21
CA SER A 55 9.84 10.32 -11.71
C SER A 55 8.76 9.32 -11.28
N ILE A 56 9.11 8.04 -11.11
CA ILE A 56 8.16 6.99 -10.67
C ILE A 56 7.74 7.25 -9.22
N VAL A 57 8.71 7.47 -8.34
CA VAL A 57 8.44 7.83 -6.93
C VAL A 57 7.65 9.13 -6.87
N ALA A 58 7.99 10.14 -7.69
CA ALA A 58 7.22 11.38 -7.76
C ALA A 58 5.76 11.13 -8.14
N LEU A 59 5.48 10.24 -9.10
CA LEU A 59 4.11 9.85 -9.46
C LEU A 59 3.39 9.14 -8.32
N HIS A 60 4.08 8.24 -7.61
CA HIS A 60 3.51 7.54 -6.45
C HIS A 60 3.17 8.53 -5.32
N MET A 61 4.08 9.46 -5.02
CA MET A 61 3.90 10.47 -3.99
C MET A 61 2.74 11.42 -4.26
N ARG A 62 2.44 11.74 -5.54
CA ARG A 62 1.26 12.57 -5.91
C ARG A 62 -0.07 11.96 -5.50
N LYS A 63 -0.14 10.65 -5.27
CA LYS A 63 -1.38 9.97 -4.86
C LYS A 63 -1.59 10.00 -3.34
N LEU A 64 -0.54 10.32 -2.58
CA LEU A 64 -0.54 10.37 -1.12
C LEU A 64 -1.16 11.66 -0.61
N ALA A 65 -1.72 11.60 0.59
CA ALA A 65 -2.30 12.75 1.29
C ALA A 65 -1.82 12.82 2.75
N SER A 66 -2.07 13.96 3.40
CA SER A 66 -1.86 14.10 4.84
C SER A 66 -2.65 13.03 5.62
N GLY A 67 -2.01 12.44 6.62
CA GLY A 67 -2.56 11.38 7.46
C GLY A 67 -2.38 9.97 6.89
N ASP A 68 -1.94 9.82 5.64
CA ASP A 68 -1.52 8.52 5.12
C ASP A 68 -0.24 8.07 5.84
N PHE A 69 -0.04 6.76 5.96
CA PHE A 69 1.20 6.16 6.44
C PHE A 69 2.01 5.64 5.26
N VAL A 70 3.34 5.72 5.33
CA VAL A 70 4.21 5.12 4.32
C VAL A 70 5.36 4.37 4.96
N GLU A 71 5.82 3.36 4.26
CA GLU A 71 7.10 2.68 4.49
C GLU A 71 7.82 2.54 3.15
N GLY A 72 9.13 2.76 3.16
CA GLY A 72 9.95 2.71 1.97
C GLY A 72 11.43 2.87 2.29
N SER A 73 12.24 3.08 1.25
CA SER A 73 13.68 3.23 1.37
C SER A 73 14.17 4.53 0.73
N GLY A 74 15.30 5.03 1.23
CA GLY A 74 15.89 6.26 0.70
C GLY A 74 17.07 6.74 1.51
N GLN A 75 17.42 8.01 1.33
CA GLN A 75 18.52 8.66 2.06
C GLN A 75 17.97 9.79 2.94
N LEU A 76 18.34 9.80 4.21
CA LEU A 76 18.02 10.89 5.13
C LEU A 76 19.16 11.92 5.14
N ASP A 77 18.79 13.18 5.06
CA ASP A 77 19.63 14.37 5.21
C ASP A 77 19.15 15.10 6.46
N ASP A 78 19.78 14.76 7.59
CA ASP A 78 19.45 15.29 8.91
C ASP A 78 19.78 16.78 9.02
N ASP A 79 20.77 17.27 8.28
CA ASP A 79 21.20 18.67 8.32
C ASP A 79 20.14 19.60 7.70
N HIS A 80 19.45 19.13 6.66
CA HIS A 80 18.42 19.91 5.96
C HIS A 80 16.99 19.40 6.19
N CYS A 81 16.81 18.40 7.05
CA CYS A 81 15.54 17.73 7.30
C CYS A 81 14.84 17.26 6.02
N LYS A 82 15.58 16.56 5.14
CA LYS A 82 15.06 15.98 3.89
C LYS A 82 15.19 14.47 3.88
N ALA A 83 14.19 13.82 3.32
CA ALA A 83 14.20 12.38 3.05
C ALA A 83 14.08 12.17 1.54
N PHE A 84 15.20 11.80 0.91
CA PHE A 84 15.28 11.51 -0.51
C PHE A 84 14.79 10.10 -0.78
N VAL A 85 13.55 9.98 -1.25
CA VAL A 85 12.81 8.72 -1.39
C VAL A 85 13.22 7.99 -2.66
N GLU A 86 13.65 6.74 -2.51
CA GLU A 86 14.04 5.83 -3.59
C GLU A 86 12.93 4.84 -3.94
N SER A 87 12.25 4.29 -2.94
CA SER A 87 11.11 3.38 -3.09
C SER A 87 10.01 3.71 -2.08
N ILE A 88 8.77 3.37 -2.43
CA ILE A 88 7.64 3.29 -1.50
C ILE A 88 7.14 1.86 -1.57
N GLU A 89 7.26 1.14 -0.48
CA GLU A 89 7.01 -0.30 -0.40
C GLU A 89 5.62 -0.59 0.16
N TYR A 90 5.15 0.24 1.08
CA TYR A 90 3.84 0.10 1.70
C TYR A 90 3.18 1.45 1.96
N VAL A 91 1.86 1.48 1.82
CA VAL A 91 1.03 2.66 2.06
C VAL A 91 -0.17 2.32 2.94
N GLY A 92 -0.33 3.03 4.04
CA GLY A 92 -1.56 3.04 4.83
C GLY A 92 -2.45 4.21 4.41
N LEU A 93 -3.47 3.96 3.58
CA LEU A 93 -4.35 5.02 3.09
C LEU A 93 -5.37 5.46 4.15
N ARG A 94 -5.21 6.66 4.71
CA ARG A 94 -6.13 7.26 5.70
C ARG A 94 -7.57 7.29 5.21
N LYS A 95 -7.75 7.66 3.95
CA LYS A 95 -9.07 7.75 3.32
C LYS A 95 -9.81 6.41 3.26
N LEU A 96 -9.08 5.29 3.24
CA LEU A 96 -9.64 3.93 3.20
C LEU A 96 -10.22 3.50 4.56
N LEU A 97 -9.80 4.13 5.67
CA LEU A 97 -10.34 3.79 7.00
C LEU A 97 -11.84 4.08 7.12
N GLY A 98 -12.53 3.22 7.86
CA GLY A 98 -13.95 3.31 8.19
C GLY A 98 -14.82 2.26 7.49
N TYR A 99 -16.10 2.57 7.36
CA TYR A 99 -17.12 1.68 6.81
C TYR A 99 -17.44 2.01 5.35
N TRP A 100 -17.47 0.97 4.54
CA TRP A 100 -17.76 1.02 3.11
C TRP A 100 -18.91 0.08 2.81
N TYR A 101 -19.84 0.53 1.98
CA TYR A 101 -21.02 -0.21 1.59
C TYR A 101 -20.98 -0.52 0.10
N SER A 102 -21.33 -1.75 -0.24
CA SER A 102 -21.57 -2.21 -1.60
C SER A 102 -22.96 -2.82 -1.69
N GLU A 103 -23.81 -2.30 -2.58
CA GLU A 103 -25.17 -2.81 -2.81
C GLU A 103 -25.20 -4.27 -3.27
N THR A 104 -24.12 -4.75 -3.89
CA THR A 104 -24.05 -6.10 -4.46
C THR A 104 -23.34 -7.10 -3.58
N ALA A 105 -22.47 -6.66 -2.68
CA ALA A 105 -21.61 -7.54 -1.90
C ALA A 105 -21.83 -7.45 -0.39
N GLY A 106 -22.16 -6.28 0.15
CA GLY A 106 -22.32 -6.06 1.59
C GLY A 106 -21.42 -4.96 2.15
N ILE A 107 -20.98 -5.11 3.39
CA ILE A 107 -20.26 -4.06 4.13
C ILE A 107 -18.79 -4.46 4.31
N ILE A 108 -17.89 -3.53 4.00
CA ILE A 108 -16.46 -3.64 4.28
C ILE A 108 -16.12 -2.66 5.39
N THR A 109 -15.40 -3.12 6.41
CA THR A 109 -14.88 -2.28 7.49
C THR A 109 -13.36 -2.33 7.45
N VAL A 110 -12.72 -1.16 7.44
CA VAL A 110 -11.26 -1.03 7.49
C VAL A 110 -10.91 -0.32 8.80
N ARG A 111 -10.38 -1.08 9.75
CA ARG A 111 -10.16 -0.62 11.14
C ARG A 111 -8.83 0.12 11.28
N ASP A 112 -7.80 -0.42 10.64
CA ASP A 112 -6.44 0.07 10.64
C ASP A 112 -5.81 -0.19 9.27
N PHE A 113 -4.53 0.15 9.08
CA PHE A 113 -3.87 0.04 7.78
C PHE A 113 -3.54 -1.40 7.35
N SER A 114 -3.87 -2.39 8.18
CA SER A 114 -3.55 -3.80 7.95
C SER A 114 -4.75 -4.75 8.08
N SER A 115 -5.87 -4.30 8.64
CA SER A 115 -7.03 -5.13 8.97
C SER A 115 -8.30 -4.67 8.26
N LEU A 116 -8.92 -5.59 7.52
CA LEU A 116 -10.18 -5.41 6.81
C LEU A 116 -11.15 -6.54 7.20
N SER A 117 -12.42 -6.21 7.45
CA SER A 117 -13.48 -7.20 7.67
C SER A 117 -14.59 -7.01 6.64
N PHE A 118 -15.07 -8.12 6.07
CA PHE A 118 -16.14 -8.14 5.08
C PHE A 118 -17.37 -8.88 5.62
N TYR A 119 -18.52 -8.22 5.56
CA TYR A 119 -19.82 -8.71 6.00
C TYR A 119 -20.68 -8.92 4.75
N PRO A 120 -20.79 -10.15 4.23
CA PRO A 120 -21.54 -10.43 3.02
C PRO A 120 -23.03 -10.18 3.25
N MET A 121 -23.71 -9.60 2.26
CA MET A 121 -25.17 -9.52 2.23
C MET A 121 -25.74 -10.71 1.45
N ASN A 122 -26.40 -11.63 2.15
CA ASN A 122 -27.17 -12.69 1.50
C ASN A 122 -28.42 -12.07 0.84
N LYS A 123 -28.50 -12.13 -0.49
CA LYS A 123 -29.66 -11.63 -1.26
C LYS A 123 -30.87 -12.57 -1.24
N THR A 124 -30.80 -13.70 -0.52
CA THR A 124 -31.76 -14.81 -0.64
C THR A 124 -32.81 -14.90 0.47
N SER A 125 -32.96 -13.92 1.36
CA SER A 125 -34.15 -13.88 2.22
C SER A 125 -35.28 -13.18 1.48
N ASP A 126 -36.05 -13.96 0.72
CA ASP A 126 -37.43 -13.62 0.41
C ASP A 126 -38.09 -13.09 1.69
N LEU A 127 -38.63 -11.89 1.58
CA LEU A 127 -39.18 -11.08 2.65
C LEU A 127 -40.46 -11.69 3.22
N LYS A 128 -40.37 -12.79 3.97
CA LYS A 128 -41.39 -13.20 4.96
C LYS A 128 -40.68 -13.93 6.10
N ASP A 129 -40.68 -13.30 7.27
CA ASP A 129 -40.31 -13.89 8.56
C ASP A 129 -38.88 -14.42 8.70
N ASP A 130 -37.89 -13.52 8.80
CA ASP A 130 -36.97 -13.62 9.95
C ASP A 130 -36.15 -12.33 10.13
N ALA A 131 -36.49 -11.52 11.13
CA ALA A 131 -35.76 -10.29 11.46
C ALA A 131 -34.37 -10.56 12.09
N LEU A 132 -33.88 -11.81 12.11
CA LEU A 132 -32.66 -12.20 12.83
C LEU A 132 -31.69 -13.12 12.06
N SER A 133 -31.95 -13.50 10.81
CA SER A 133 -30.99 -14.28 10.01
C SER A 133 -29.89 -13.39 9.37
N ARG A 134 -29.21 -12.58 10.20
CA ARG A 134 -27.94 -11.92 9.88
C ARG A 134 -26.79 -12.72 10.48
N THR A 135 -26.48 -13.89 9.93
CA THR A 135 -25.44 -14.75 10.52
C THR A 135 -24.53 -15.34 9.44
N GLY A 136 -23.73 -14.48 8.82
CA GLY A 136 -22.42 -14.89 8.32
C GLY A 136 -21.39 -14.20 9.20
N ASP A 137 -20.50 -14.95 9.85
CA ASP A 137 -19.37 -14.36 10.55
C ASP A 137 -18.56 -13.48 9.58
N PRO A 138 -18.04 -12.33 10.04
CA PRO A 138 -17.24 -11.48 9.17
C PRO A 138 -16.00 -12.21 8.68
N ILE A 139 -15.75 -12.15 7.37
CA ILE A 139 -14.51 -12.63 6.80
C ILE A 139 -13.44 -11.56 7.09
N THR A 140 -12.42 -11.94 7.85
CA THR A 140 -11.32 -11.03 8.21
C THR A 140 -10.13 -11.25 7.29
N TYR A 141 -9.62 -10.16 6.73
CA TYR A 141 -8.46 -10.09 5.87
C TYR A 141 -7.37 -9.26 6.53
N ARG A 142 -6.13 -9.73 6.41
CA ARG A 142 -4.96 -8.86 6.42
C ARG A 142 -4.80 -8.24 5.04
N TYR A 143 -4.49 -6.96 4.97
CA TYR A 143 -4.25 -6.32 3.69
C TYR A 143 -3.01 -5.45 3.67
N SER A 144 -2.44 -5.29 2.49
CA SER A 144 -1.39 -4.32 2.22
C SER A 144 -1.71 -3.55 0.95
N VAL A 145 -1.28 -2.28 0.90
CA VAL A 145 -1.48 -1.42 -0.26
C VAL A 145 -0.13 -0.97 -0.76
N THR A 146 0.10 -1.10 -2.07
CA THR A 146 1.30 -0.63 -2.73
C THR A 146 0.92 0.30 -3.88
N PRO A 147 1.77 1.30 -4.17
CA PRO A 147 1.53 2.15 -5.32
C PRO A 147 1.73 1.35 -6.61
N SER A 148 0.78 1.48 -7.54
CA SER A 148 0.97 1.07 -8.94
C SER A 148 1.18 2.28 -9.85
N GLU A 149 1.58 2.00 -11.08
CA GLU A 149 1.49 2.96 -12.17
C GLU A 149 0.02 3.37 -12.39
N GLY A 150 -0.18 4.64 -12.75
CA GLY A 150 -1.51 5.20 -13.01
C GLY A 150 -2.27 5.65 -11.75
N LYS A 151 -3.61 5.57 -11.82
CA LYS A 151 -4.53 6.10 -10.79
C LYS A 151 -4.94 5.07 -9.75
N GLU A 152 -4.61 3.81 -9.98
CA GLU A 152 -4.99 2.72 -9.10
C GLU A 152 -3.95 2.53 -7.97
N TRP A 153 -4.38 1.82 -6.94
CA TRP A 153 -3.54 1.25 -5.92
C TRP A 153 -3.63 -0.25 -6.03
N VAL A 154 -2.53 -0.96 -5.85
CA VAL A 154 -2.55 -2.41 -5.74
C VAL A 154 -2.80 -2.79 -4.29
N VAL A 155 -3.67 -3.77 -4.09
CA VAL A 155 -4.04 -4.29 -2.78
C VAL A 155 -3.87 -5.79 -2.77
N PHE A 156 -3.16 -6.30 -1.78
CA PHE A 156 -3.11 -7.72 -1.49
C PHE A 156 -4.02 -8.00 -0.31
N LEU A 157 -4.96 -8.93 -0.46
CA LEU A 157 -5.90 -9.34 0.57
C LEU A 157 -5.57 -10.77 0.97
N SER A 158 -5.27 -11.03 2.23
CA SER A 158 -4.88 -12.35 2.73
C SER A 158 -5.79 -12.77 3.88
N ASN A 159 -6.34 -13.98 3.81
CA ASN A 159 -7.11 -14.61 4.87
C ASN A 159 -6.64 -16.07 5.09
N ALA A 160 -7.39 -16.85 5.87
CA ALA A 160 -7.04 -18.25 6.12
C ALA A 160 -7.13 -19.15 4.88
N GLN A 161 -7.86 -18.73 3.84
CA GLN A 161 -8.09 -19.49 2.62
C GLN A 161 -7.07 -19.18 1.53
N GLY A 162 -6.40 -18.02 1.58
CA GLY A 162 -5.38 -17.67 0.60
C GLY A 162 -5.12 -16.17 0.51
N THR A 163 -4.44 -15.78 -0.58
CA THR A 163 -4.16 -14.39 -0.90
C THR A 163 -4.80 -14.04 -2.24
N SER A 164 -5.51 -12.93 -2.31
CA SER A 164 -6.12 -12.39 -3.51
C SER A 164 -5.46 -11.06 -3.89
N PHE A 165 -5.40 -10.81 -5.19
CA PHE A 165 -4.93 -9.55 -5.76
C PHE A 165 -6.13 -8.67 -6.08
N ALA A 166 -6.05 -7.39 -5.72
CA ALA A 166 -7.08 -6.41 -6.03
C ALA A 166 -6.45 -5.06 -6.42
N THR A 167 -7.22 -4.22 -7.11
CA THR A 167 -6.87 -2.80 -7.29
C THR A 167 -7.95 -1.89 -6.72
N LEU A 168 -7.54 -0.73 -6.21
CA LEU A 168 -8.42 0.33 -5.71
C LEU A 168 -8.26 1.59 -6.54
N MET A 169 -9.38 2.14 -7.00
CA MET A 169 -9.43 3.46 -7.62
C MET A 169 -10.37 4.35 -6.82
N PHE A 170 -9.84 5.46 -6.31
CA PHE A 170 -10.63 6.45 -5.58
C PHE A 170 -11.24 7.48 -6.54
N SER A 171 -12.55 7.69 -6.42
CA SER A 171 -13.23 8.87 -6.97
C SER A 171 -13.63 9.81 -5.83
N SER A 172 -14.30 10.92 -6.15
CA SER A 172 -14.80 11.86 -5.15
C SER A 172 -15.94 11.30 -4.28
N LYS A 173 -16.63 10.24 -4.71
CA LYS A 173 -17.84 9.73 -4.02
C LYS A 173 -17.78 8.24 -3.68
N PHE A 174 -17.02 7.47 -4.44
CA PHE A 174 -16.95 6.02 -4.30
C PHE A 174 -15.53 5.53 -4.55
N VAL A 175 -15.25 4.34 -4.05
CA VAL A 175 -14.06 3.56 -4.36
C VAL A 175 -14.47 2.39 -5.23
N THR A 176 -13.78 2.21 -6.34
CA THR A 176 -13.91 0.99 -7.15
C THR A 176 -12.82 0.02 -6.73
N MET A 177 -13.22 -1.15 -6.26
CA MET A 177 -12.32 -2.27 -5.98
C MET A 177 -12.49 -3.33 -7.06
N LYS A 178 -11.43 -3.68 -7.77
CA LYS A 178 -11.41 -4.80 -8.72
C LYS A 178 -10.64 -5.94 -8.10
N ILE A 179 -11.24 -7.11 -8.01
CA ILE A 179 -10.62 -8.31 -7.44
C ILE A 179 -10.31 -9.25 -8.59
N TYR A 180 -9.10 -9.76 -8.63
CA TYR A 180 -8.60 -10.63 -9.69
C TYR A 180 -8.26 -12.00 -9.12
N ASP A 181 -8.34 -12.98 -10.01
CA ASP A 181 -7.79 -14.30 -9.79
C ASP A 181 -6.25 -14.22 -9.78
N SER A 182 -5.63 -14.68 -8.70
CA SER A 182 -4.17 -14.60 -8.53
C SER A 182 -3.40 -15.55 -9.44
N GLU A 183 -4.03 -16.61 -9.97
CA GLU A 183 -3.39 -17.60 -10.83
C GLU A 183 -3.48 -17.21 -12.31
N THR A 184 -4.66 -16.76 -12.75
CA THR A 184 -4.95 -16.44 -14.15
C THR A 184 -4.83 -14.97 -14.48
N GLY A 185 -4.84 -14.08 -13.47
CA GLY A 185 -4.90 -12.63 -13.67
C GLY A 185 -6.26 -12.12 -14.16
N SER A 186 -7.27 -12.98 -14.23
CA SER A 186 -8.61 -12.61 -14.73
C SER A 186 -9.35 -11.77 -13.72
N LEU A 187 -10.17 -10.82 -14.21
CA LEU A 187 -11.03 -10.02 -13.34
C LEU A 187 -12.19 -10.88 -12.82
N ASN A 188 -12.20 -11.16 -11.52
CA ASN A 188 -13.25 -11.96 -10.88
C ASN A 188 -14.46 -11.10 -10.50
N GLN A 189 -14.21 -9.94 -9.90
CA GLN A 189 -15.29 -9.10 -9.37
C GLN A 189 -14.92 -7.62 -9.41
N THR A 190 -15.92 -6.77 -9.62
CA THR A 190 -15.81 -5.32 -9.42
C THR A 190 -16.82 -4.88 -8.37
N LEU A 191 -16.31 -4.32 -7.28
CA LEU A 191 -17.10 -3.73 -6.21
C LEU A 191 -17.08 -2.22 -6.33
N ARG A 192 -18.27 -1.62 -6.25
CA ARG A 192 -18.43 -0.19 -6.03
C ARG A 192 -18.72 0.02 -4.54
N LEU A 193 -17.88 0.82 -3.90
CA LEU A 193 -17.87 1.04 -2.46
C LEU A 193 -18.20 2.50 -2.17
N SER A 194 -19.29 2.75 -1.46
CA SER A 194 -19.68 4.08 -0.98
C SER A 194 -19.37 4.19 0.51
N LYS A 195 -18.80 5.32 0.96
CA LYS A 195 -18.50 5.52 2.38
C LYS A 195 -19.81 5.67 3.16
N TRP A 196 -19.97 4.92 4.24
CA TRP A 196 -21.26 4.86 4.96
C TRP A 196 -21.73 6.23 5.47
N GLY A 197 -20.80 7.10 5.89
CA GLY A 197 -21.12 8.46 6.35
C GLY A 197 -21.65 9.41 5.27
N ASP A 198 -21.44 9.08 3.99
CA ASP A 198 -21.84 9.91 2.84
C ASP A 198 -23.12 9.39 2.15
N LEU A 199 -23.77 8.38 2.74
CA LEU A 199 -25.05 7.89 2.27
C LEU A 199 -26.11 8.96 2.60
N LYS A 200 -26.51 9.74 1.58
CA LYS A 200 -27.67 10.62 1.70
C LYS A 200 -28.87 9.77 2.12
N ARG A 201 -29.43 10.08 3.30
CA ARG A 201 -30.76 9.62 3.69
C ARG A 201 -31.82 10.26 2.81
#